data_AF-A0A8S2ATV0-F1
#
_entry.id   AF-A0A8S2ATV0-F1
#
_cell.length_a   1.000
_cell.length_b   1.000
_cell.length_c   1.000
_cell.angle_alpha   90.00
_cell.angle_beta   90.00
_cell.angle_gamma   90.00
#
_symmetry.space_group_name_H-M   'P 1'
#
loop_
_entity.id
_entity.type
_entity.pdbx_description
1 polymer ?
#
loop_
_entity_poly.entity_id
_entity_poly.type
_entity_poly.pdbx_seq_one_letter_code
_entity_poly.pdbx_strand_id
1 'polypeptide(L)'
;MERRKVVMCGVLFLLGLLSAVTAFAAEATRIKRSQVKVTVSDSIKKCTYPRSPAFDLGFTSALFLMMAQIIVSVSSGCFCCRKGPAPSRSNWIISLICFVVSWFTFVIAFLVLLTGAALNDEHTEESMNAGTYFCYIVKPGVFSTGAVLSLITIALGIVYYLCLTSSKQNVAATTTGTNQGTGIAMGQPQIPERVEDPVFVTAACPQRVLLCFLEKEIEFEIIHIDLDTFEQKKPEHLLRQPFGQVPAIEDGDFKLFESRAIARYYATKYADQGTNLLGKSLEHRAIVDQWADVETHYFNALAHPIVINLIIKPRLGEKCDVVLVEELKVKLGVVLDIYNNRLSSNRFLAGEEFTMADLTHMPAMGYLMSITDINQMVKARGSFNRWWEEISDRPSWKKLMVLAGH
;
A
#
# COMPACT_ATOMS: atom_id res chain seq x y z
N MET A 1 -20.17 24.62 -30.58
CA MET A 1 -19.74 23.24 -30.26
C MET A 1 -20.16 22.33 -31.41
N GLU A 2 -19.27 21.55 -32.02
CA GLU A 2 -19.62 20.67 -33.16
C GLU A 2 -20.73 19.68 -32.77
N ARG A 3 -21.69 19.41 -33.66
CA ARG A 3 -22.85 18.52 -33.44
C ARG A 3 -22.44 17.16 -32.83
N ARG A 4 -21.29 16.61 -33.24
CA ARG A 4 -20.75 15.34 -32.71
C ARG A 4 -20.37 15.42 -31.23
N LYS A 5 -19.80 16.55 -30.77
CA LYS A 5 -19.40 16.73 -29.37
C LYS A 5 -20.62 16.80 -28.45
N VAL A 6 -21.66 17.51 -28.88
CA VAL A 6 -22.93 17.65 -28.14
C VAL A 6 -23.60 16.29 -27.99
N VAL A 7 -23.75 15.54 -29.09
CA VAL A 7 -24.36 14.20 -29.08
C VAL A 7 -23.59 13.27 -28.14
N MET A 8 -22.26 13.26 -28.20
CA MET A 8 -21.46 12.37 -27.39
C MET A 8 -21.52 12.70 -25.89
N CYS A 9 -21.43 13.98 -25.53
CA CYS A 9 -21.59 14.40 -24.13
C CYS A 9 -22.99 14.08 -23.61
N GLY A 10 -24.03 14.21 -24.46
CA GLY A 10 -25.40 13.81 -24.11
C GLY A 10 -25.53 12.32 -23.83
N VAL A 11 -24.92 11.46 -24.66
CA VAL A 11 -24.90 10.00 -24.44
C VAL A 11 -24.18 9.64 -23.14
N LEU A 12 -22.98 10.19 -22.91
CA LEU A 12 -22.22 9.94 -21.68
C LEU A 12 -22.97 10.40 -20.43
N PHE A 13 -23.59 11.59 -20.49
CA PHE A 13 -24.41 12.11 -19.40
C PHE A 13 -25.60 11.21 -19.10
N LEU A 14 -26.31 10.74 -20.13
CA LEU A 14 -27.46 9.85 -19.97
C LEU A 14 -27.03 8.52 -19.32
N LEU A 15 -25.95 7.91 -19.77
CA LEU A 15 -25.44 6.67 -19.19
C LEU A 15 -24.96 6.85 -17.75
N GLY A 16 -24.29 7.97 -17.46
CA GLY A 16 -23.90 8.33 -16.11
C GLY A 16 -25.10 8.53 -15.18
N LEU A 17 -26.15 9.19 -15.67
CA LEU A 17 -27.37 9.41 -14.93
C LEU A 17 -28.10 8.08 -14.67
N LEU A 18 -28.23 7.22 -15.68
CA LEU A 18 -28.82 5.89 -15.53
C LEU A 18 -28.05 5.03 -14.52
N SER A 19 -26.71 5.05 -14.58
CA SER A 19 -25.86 4.37 -13.60
C SER A 19 -26.08 4.91 -12.19
N ALA A 20 -26.11 6.23 -11.99
CA ALA A 20 -26.32 6.82 -10.67
C ALA A 20 -27.72 6.55 -10.10
N VAL A 21 -28.77 6.68 -10.92
CA VAL A 21 -30.17 6.42 -10.50
C VAL A 21 -30.35 4.96 -10.09
N THR A 22 -29.83 4.02 -10.89
CA THR A 22 -29.90 2.59 -10.57
C THR A 22 -29.08 2.25 -9.32
N ALA A 23 -27.92 2.87 -9.10
CA ALA A 23 -27.15 2.71 -7.87
C ALA A 23 -27.88 3.26 -6.63
N PHE A 24 -28.49 4.44 -6.70
CA PHE A 24 -29.29 4.95 -5.58
C PHE A 24 -30.53 4.08 -5.31
N ALA A 25 -31.16 3.55 -6.35
CA ALA A 25 -32.25 2.59 -6.19
C ALA A 25 -31.77 1.27 -5.56
N ALA A 26 -30.56 0.80 -5.90
CA ALA A 26 -29.92 -0.34 -5.26
C ALA A 26 -29.66 -0.07 -3.77
N GLU A 27 -29.19 1.13 -3.40
CA GLU A 27 -29.02 1.51 -1.99
C GLU A 27 -30.34 1.44 -1.22
N ALA A 28 -31.44 1.93 -1.83
CA ALA A 28 -32.75 1.94 -1.18
C ALA A 28 -33.33 0.53 -0.97
N THR A 29 -32.95 -0.42 -1.83
CA THR A 29 -33.50 -1.79 -1.85
C THR A 29 -32.57 -2.83 -1.25
N ARG A 30 -31.34 -2.48 -0.86
CA ARG A 30 -30.35 -3.42 -0.30
C ARG A 30 -30.88 -4.22 0.90
N ILE A 31 -30.34 -5.41 1.08
CA ILE A 31 -30.63 -6.28 2.22
C ILE A 31 -30.30 -5.55 3.53
N LYS A 32 -31.30 -5.50 4.41
CA LYS A 32 -31.17 -4.98 5.77
C LYS A 32 -31.00 -6.13 6.75
N ARG A 33 -30.43 -5.85 7.92
CA ARG A 33 -30.24 -6.85 8.99
C ARG A 33 -31.52 -7.59 9.36
N SER A 34 -32.68 -6.92 9.31
CA SER A 34 -33.98 -7.52 9.61
C SER A 34 -34.45 -8.57 8.61
N GLN A 35 -33.84 -8.65 7.43
CA GLN A 35 -34.23 -9.57 6.36
C GLN A 35 -33.35 -10.83 6.33
N VAL A 36 -32.23 -10.85 7.06
CA VAL A 36 -31.31 -11.99 7.12
C VAL A 36 -31.84 -13.01 8.13
N LYS A 37 -32.03 -14.26 7.70
CA LYS A 37 -32.45 -15.35 8.58
C LYS A 37 -31.23 -16.02 9.19
N VAL A 38 -31.17 -16.06 10.52
CA VAL A 38 -30.10 -16.74 11.25
C VAL A 38 -30.67 -18.02 11.85
N THR A 39 -30.14 -19.17 11.42
CA THR A 39 -30.48 -20.48 11.99
C THR A 39 -29.27 -21.02 12.74
N VAL A 40 -29.50 -21.56 13.94
CA VAL A 40 -28.46 -22.20 14.75
C VAL A 40 -28.79 -23.68 14.85
N SER A 41 -27.91 -24.53 14.34
CA SER A 41 -28.05 -25.99 14.40
C SER A 41 -26.72 -26.61 14.78
N ASP A 42 -26.68 -27.41 15.85
CA ASP A 42 -25.49 -28.15 16.32
C ASP A 42 -24.18 -27.35 16.30
N SER A 43 -24.20 -26.16 16.92
CA SER A 43 -23.07 -25.22 17.00
C SER A 43 -22.64 -24.55 15.67
N ILE A 44 -23.35 -24.79 14.56
CA ILE A 44 -23.17 -24.10 13.28
C ILE A 44 -24.13 -22.91 13.22
N LYS A 45 -23.60 -21.70 13.01
CA LYS A 45 -24.41 -20.51 12.68
C LYS A 45 -24.54 -20.42 11.16
N LYS A 46 -25.78 -20.43 10.68
CA LYS A 46 -26.14 -20.34 9.26
C LYS A 46 -26.87 -19.04 8.99
N CYS A 47 -26.31 -18.20 8.10
CA CYS A 47 -26.92 -16.95 7.66
C CYS A 47 -27.49 -17.15 6.25
N THR A 48 -28.82 -17.03 6.11
CA THR A 48 -29.50 -17.11 4.81
C THR A 48 -29.92 -15.71 4.37
N TYR A 49 -29.46 -15.32 3.19
CA TYR A 49 -29.66 -14.00 2.58
C TYR A 49 -30.72 -14.11 1.49
N PRO A 50 -31.83 -13.35 1.58
CA PRO A 50 -32.83 -13.33 0.53
C PRO A 50 -32.33 -12.51 -0.67
N ARG A 51 -32.75 -12.88 -1.88
CA ARG A 51 -32.50 -12.04 -3.06
C ARG A 51 -33.14 -10.66 -2.88
N SER A 52 -32.40 -9.60 -3.18
CA SER A 52 -32.89 -8.23 -3.20
C SER A 52 -32.85 -7.64 -4.62
N PRO A 53 -33.79 -6.74 -4.99
CA PRO A 53 -33.68 -5.94 -6.22
C PRO A 53 -32.36 -5.17 -6.36
N ALA A 54 -31.64 -4.93 -5.25
CA ALA A 54 -30.34 -4.29 -5.26
C ALA A 54 -29.27 -5.05 -6.06
N PHE A 55 -29.41 -6.38 -6.19
CA PHE A 55 -28.53 -7.18 -7.06
C PHE A 55 -28.67 -6.72 -8.53
N ASP A 56 -29.87 -6.79 -9.09
CA ASP A 56 -30.12 -6.48 -10.50
C ASP A 56 -29.85 -4.98 -10.78
N LEU A 57 -30.23 -4.10 -9.86
CA LEU A 57 -30.00 -2.66 -9.96
C LEU A 57 -28.52 -2.29 -9.88
N GLY A 58 -27.76 -2.90 -8.96
CA GLY A 58 -26.32 -2.69 -8.80
C GLY A 58 -25.53 -3.21 -10.01
N PHE A 59 -25.88 -4.39 -10.51
CA PHE A 59 -25.28 -4.97 -11.70
C PHE A 59 -25.56 -4.11 -12.95
N THR A 60 -26.82 -3.67 -13.12
CA THR A 60 -27.21 -2.77 -14.23
C THR A 60 -26.48 -1.42 -14.15
N SER A 61 -26.30 -0.88 -12.95
CA SER A 61 -25.53 0.35 -12.73
C SER A 61 -24.07 0.20 -13.20
N ALA A 62 -23.43 -0.92 -12.87
CA ALA A 62 -22.07 -1.22 -13.29
C ALA A 62 -21.95 -1.36 -14.81
N LEU A 63 -22.94 -1.96 -15.48
CA LEU A 63 -22.98 -2.07 -16.95
C LEU A 63 -23.08 -0.70 -17.64
N PHE A 64 -23.95 0.19 -17.16
CA PHE A 64 -24.05 1.55 -17.72
C PHE A 64 -22.75 2.33 -17.55
N LEU A 65 -22.12 2.24 -16.38
CA LEU A 65 -20.84 2.87 -16.12
C LEU A 65 -19.74 2.32 -17.04
N MET A 66 -19.65 1.00 -17.18
CA MET A 66 -18.70 0.33 -18.07
C MET A 66 -18.90 0.76 -19.52
N MET A 67 -20.15 0.79 -19.99
CA MET A 67 -20.47 1.22 -21.35
C MET A 67 -20.06 2.68 -21.59
N ALA A 68 -20.30 3.58 -20.64
CA ALA A 68 -19.87 4.97 -20.75
C ALA A 68 -18.33 5.11 -20.78
N GLN A 69 -17.62 4.35 -19.95
CA GLN A 69 -16.15 4.35 -19.92
C GLN A 69 -15.55 3.80 -21.22
N ILE A 70 -16.17 2.78 -21.82
CA ILE A 70 -15.78 2.26 -23.14
C ILE A 70 -16.03 3.31 -24.22
N ILE A 71 -17.21 3.94 -24.24
CA ILE A 71 -17.56 4.96 -25.24
C ILE A 71 -16.57 6.12 -25.20
N VAL A 72 -16.24 6.67 -24.03
CA VAL A 72 -15.28 7.79 -23.92
C VAL A 72 -13.86 7.38 -24.31
N SER A 73 -13.45 6.15 -24.00
CA SER A 73 -12.12 5.63 -24.33
C SER A 73 -11.96 5.37 -25.84
N VAL A 74 -13.01 4.81 -26.48
CA VAL A 74 -13.00 4.55 -27.92
C VAL A 74 -13.14 5.85 -28.72
N SER A 75 -14.00 6.77 -28.30
CA SER A 75 -14.25 8.01 -29.03
C SER A 75 -13.10 9.01 -28.98
N SER A 76 -12.25 8.92 -27.96
CA SER A 76 -11.04 9.74 -27.83
C SER A 76 -9.85 9.20 -28.62
N GLY A 77 -9.90 7.94 -29.06
CA GLY A 77 -8.86 7.26 -29.85
C GLY A 77 -7.66 6.80 -29.03
N CYS A 78 -6.87 5.86 -29.58
CA CYS A 78 -5.63 5.41 -28.96
C CYS A 78 -4.56 6.53 -29.02
N PHE A 79 -3.84 6.74 -27.91
CA PHE A 79 -2.71 7.68 -27.82
C PHE A 79 -1.70 7.53 -28.96
N CYS A 80 -1.54 6.33 -29.52
CA CYS A 80 -0.55 5.99 -30.56
C CYS A 80 -1.00 6.30 -32.00
N CYS A 81 -2.30 6.47 -32.27
CA CYS A 81 -2.84 6.49 -33.64
C CYS A 81 -3.38 7.86 -34.08
N ARG A 82 -3.10 8.93 -33.33
CA ARG A 82 -3.75 10.22 -33.55
C ARG A 82 -3.14 10.98 -34.74
N LYS A 83 -3.95 11.21 -35.78
CA LYS A 83 -3.60 11.98 -37.00
C LYS A 83 -4.03 13.46 -36.97
N GLY A 84 -4.37 14.02 -35.80
CA GLY A 84 -4.90 15.39 -35.68
C GLY A 84 -3.92 16.38 -35.02
N PRO A 85 -4.12 17.71 -35.19
CA PRO A 85 -3.29 18.73 -34.54
C PRO A 85 -3.31 18.59 -33.02
N ALA A 86 -2.14 18.78 -32.40
CA ALA A 86 -1.97 18.64 -30.97
C ALA A 86 -2.78 19.71 -30.19
N PRO A 87 -3.46 19.35 -29.08
CA PRO A 87 -4.12 20.32 -28.23
C PRO A 87 -3.11 21.29 -27.61
N SER A 88 -3.58 22.45 -27.12
CA SER A 88 -2.73 23.38 -26.36
C SER A 88 -2.12 22.67 -25.14
N ARG A 89 -0.90 23.06 -24.73
CA ARG A 89 -0.18 22.43 -23.60
C ARG A 89 -1.03 22.37 -22.32
N SER A 90 -1.84 23.39 -22.04
CA SER A 90 -2.77 23.42 -20.91
C SER A 90 -3.92 22.43 -21.06
N ASN A 91 -4.61 22.41 -22.21
CA ASN A 91 -5.69 21.45 -22.46
C ASN A 91 -5.19 19.99 -22.45
N TRP A 92 -3.95 19.77 -22.88
CA TRP A 92 -3.32 18.47 -22.85
C TRP A 92 -3.08 17.98 -21.41
N ILE A 93 -2.52 18.82 -20.54
CA ILE A 93 -2.29 18.48 -19.13
C ILE A 93 -3.63 18.18 -18.42
N ILE A 94 -4.64 19.03 -18.61
CA ILE A 94 -5.97 18.84 -18.03
C ILE A 94 -6.58 17.52 -18.51
N SER A 95 -6.49 17.25 -19.82
CA SER A 95 -6.97 16.00 -20.42
C SER A 95 -6.29 14.77 -19.81
N LEU A 96 -4.97 14.78 -19.66
CA LEU A 96 -4.23 13.67 -19.05
C LEU A 96 -4.64 13.42 -17.59
N ILE A 97 -4.73 14.48 -16.79
CA ILE A 97 -5.17 14.37 -15.38
C ILE A 97 -6.59 13.81 -15.31
N CYS A 98 -7.53 14.39 -16.07
CA CYS A 98 -8.91 13.93 -16.10
C CYS A 98 -9.03 12.47 -16.55
N PHE A 99 -8.23 12.04 -17.53
CA PHE A 99 -8.19 10.66 -17.98
C PHE A 99 -7.74 9.71 -16.85
N VAL A 100 -6.59 9.98 -16.24
CA VAL A 100 -6.04 9.14 -15.17
C VAL A 100 -7.00 9.06 -13.99
N VAL A 101 -7.49 10.20 -13.51
CA VAL A 101 -8.43 10.24 -12.39
C VAL A 101 -9.74 9.54 -12.75
N SER A 102 -10.26 9.70 -13.96
CA SER A 102 -11.49 9.00 -14.40
C SER A 102 -11.34 7.48 -14.38
N TRP A 103 -10.18 6.93 -14.73
CA TRP A 103 -9.92 5.50 -14.68
C TRP A 103 -9.85 4.99 -13.24
N PHE A 104 -9.20 5.73 -12.33
CA PHE A 104 -9.17 5.36 -10.92
C PHE A 104 -10.58 5.39 -10.31
N THR A 105 -11.35 6.46 -10.54
CA THR A 105 -12.73 6.55 -10.03
C THR A 105 -13.65 5.50 -10.64
N PHE A 106 -13.45 5.18 -11.93
CA PHE A 106 -14.18 4.12 -12.64
C PHE A 106 -13.96 2.76 -11.98
N VAL A 107 -12.70 2.35 -11.78
CA VAL A 107 -12.37 1.03 -11.21
C VAL A 107 -12.97 0.89 -9.82
N ILE A 108 -12.83 1.91 -8.98
CA ILE A 108 -13.39 1.89 -7.62
C ILE A 108 -14.92 1.81 -7.67
N ALA A 109 -15.58 2.66 -8.46
CA ALA A 109 -17.04 2.65 -8.60
C ALA A 109 -17.55 1.29 -9.11
N PHE A 110 -16.91 0.74 -10.14
CA PHE A 110 -17.29 -0.53 -10.75
C PHE A 110 -17.18 -1.70 -9.76
N LEU A 111 -16.07 -1.80 -9.03
CA LEU A 111 -15.88 -2.84 -8.02
C LEU A 111 -16.86 -2.71 -6.85
N VAL A 112 -17.11 -1.47 -6.38
CA VAL A 112 -18.09 -1.20 -5.32
C VAL A 112 -19.50 -1.61 -5.75
N LEU A 113 -19.91 -1.29 -6.97
CA LEU A 113 -21.24 -1.63 -7.50
C LEU A 113 -21.40 -3.15 -7.69
N LEU A 114 -20.39 -3.83 -8.24
CA LEU A 114 -20.45 -5.28 -8.44
C LEU A 114 -20.38 -6.06 -7.12
N THR A 115 -19.49 -5.68 -6.21
CA THR A 115 -19.39 -6.33 -4.90
C THR A 115 -20.65 -6.08 -4.08
N GLY A 116 -21.17 -4.84 -4.12
CA GLY A 116 -22.47 -4.51 -3.55
C GLY A 116 -23.58 -5.37 -4.12
N ALA A 117 -23.66 -5.52 -5.45
CA ALA A 117 -24.66 -6.36 -6.10
C ALA A 117 -24.53 -7.82 -5.66
N ALA A 118 -23.35 -8.42 -5.76
CA ALA A 118 -23.10 -9.82 -5.41
C ALA A 118 -23.53 -10.16 -3.97
N LEU A 119 -23.26 -9.26 -3.01
CA LEU A 119 -23.67 -9.41 -1.61
C LEU A 119 -25.19 -9.24 -1.36
N ASN A 120 -25.95 -8.87 -2.40
CA ASN A 120 -27.41 -8.78 -2.37
C ASN A 120 -28.10 -9.88 -3.20
N ASP A 121 -27.33 -10.85 -3.72
CA ASP A 121 -27.89 -12.07 -4.34
C ASP A 121 -28.33 -13.09 -3.28
N GLU A 122 -29.14 -14.06 -3.67
CA GLU A 122 -29.53 -15.16 -2.81
C GLU A 122 -28.36 -16.10 -2.55
N HIS A 123 -27.95 -16.20 -1.28
CA HIS A 123 -26.88 -17.11 -0.87
C HIS A 123 -27.05 -17.52 0.59
N THR A 124 -26.34 -18.58 0.97
CA THR A 124 -26.30 -19.05 2.35
C THR A 124 -24.87 -19.28 2.76
N GLU A 125 -24.49 -18.73 3.91
CA GLU A 125 -23.16 -18.90 4.49
C GLU A 125 -23.24 -19.75 5.77
N GLU A 126 -22.36 -20.74 5.86
CA GLU A 126 -22.22 -21.64 7.01
C GLU A 126 -20.89 -21.38 7.71
N SER A 127 -20.88 -21.45 9.05
CA SER A 127 -19.64 -21.29 9.83
C SER A 127 -19.49 -22.38 10.90
N MET A 128 -18.31 -23.00 10.96
CA MET A 128 -17.90 -23.90 12.05
C MET A 128 -17.15 -23.10 13.12
N ASN A 129 -17.40 -23.48 14.38
CA ASN A 129 -16.89 -22.93 15.65
C ASN A 129 -15.65 -22.02 15.66
N ALA A 130 -15.73 -21.01 16.54
CA ALA A 130 -14.67 -20.15 17.10
C ALA A 130 -14.30 -18.86 16.32
N GLY A 131 -15.20 -17.88 16.39
CA GLY A 131 -14.92 -16.46 16.10
C GLY A 131 -16.23 -15.68 16.03
N THR A 132 -16.31 -14.50 16.65
CA THR A 132 -17.48 -13.62 16.59
C THR A 132 -17.71 -13.09 15.17
N TYR A 133 -18.34 -13.90 14.32
CA TYR A 133 -18.86 -13.46 13.03
C TYR A 133 -20.33 -13.07 13.17
N PHE A 134 -20.64 -11.84 12.77
CA PHE A 134 -21.99 -11.36 12.51
C PHE A 134 -22.29 -11.58 11.02
N CYS A 135 -23.51 -11.99 10.66
CA CYS A 135 -23.90 -12.08 9.25
C CYS A 135 -23.57 -10.76 8.54
N TYR A 136 -22.64 -10.83 7.60
CA TYR A 136 -22.14 -9.64 6.91
C TYR A 136 -23.24 -9.11 5.99
N ILE A 137 -23.47 -7.79 6.03
CA ILE A 137 -24.38 -7.10 5.13
C ILE A 137 -23.69 -5.85 4.58
N VAL A 138 -24.05 -5.47 3.36
CA VAL A 138 -23.56 -4.23 2.75
C VAL A 138 -23.87 -3.05 3.67
N LYS A 139 -22.82 -2.30 4.05
CA LYS A 139 -22.98 -1.11 4.90
C LYS A 139 -23.83 -0.06 4.19
N PRO A 140 -24.61 0.75 4.94
CA PRO A 140 -25.31 1.88 4.36
C PRO A 140 -24.33 2.82 3.63
N GLY A 141 -24.72 3.26 2.44
CA GLY A 141 -23.97 4.22 1.64
C GLY A 141 -22.99 3.61 0.64
N VAL A 142 -22.80 2.29 0.61
CA VAL A 142 -21.88 1.65 -0.35
C VAL A 142 -22.34 1.88 -1.79
N PHE A 143 -23.63 1.66 -2.10
CA PHE A 143 -24.14 1.93 -3.45
C PHE A 143 -24.22 3.44 -3.72
N SER A 144 -24.51 4.26 -2.71
CA SER A 144 -24.46 5.72 -2.83
C SER A 144 -23.06 6.24 -3.19
N THR A 145 -22.01 5.69 -2.58
CA THR A 145 -20.62 5.99 -2.92
C THR A 145 -20.33 5.58 -4.36
N GLY A 146 -20.79 4.39 -4.79
CA GLY A 146 -20.74 3.96 -6.19
C GLY A 146 -21.42 4.94 -7.14
N ALA A 147 -22.61 5.45 -6.78
CA ALA A 147 -23.35 6.43 -7.58
C ALA A 147 -22.57 7.75 -7.74
N VAL A 148 -22.04 8.29 -6.64
CA VAL A 148 -21.27 9.54 -6.65
C VAL A 148 -19.98 9.40 -7.46
N LEU A 149 -19.23 8.30 -7.27
CA LEU A 149 -18.02 8.04 -8.04
C LEU A 149 -18.30 7.81 -9.53
N SER A 150 -19.46 7.23 -9.86
CA SER A 150 -19.92 7.10 -11.26
C SER A 150 -20.14 8.46 -11.90
N LEU A 151 -20.82 9.39 -11.21
CA LEU A 151 -21.01 10.76 -11.71
C LEU A 151 -19.68 11.50 -11.88
N ILE A 152 -18.74 11.36 -10.93
CA ILE A 152 -17.41 11.95 -11.02
C ILE A 152 -16.64 11.38 -12.23
N THR A 153 -16.67 10.07 -12.42
CA THR A 153 -16.05 9.39 -13.56
C THR A 153 -16.55 9.95 -14.89
N ILE A 154 -17.88 10.12 -15.02
CA ILE A 154 -18.51 10.63 -16.23
C ILE A 154 -18.19 12.10 -16.46
N ALA A 155 -18.23 12.93 -15.41
CA ALA A 155 -17.86 14.34 -15.50
C ALA A 155 -16.40 14.51 -15.96
N LEU A 156 -15.47 13.75 -15.36
CA LEU A 156 -14.07 13.76 -15.75
C LEU A 156 -13.87 13.23 -17.18
N GLY A 157 -14.60 12.19 -17.58
CA GLY A 157 -14.58 11.65 -18.94
C GLY A 157 -15.06 12.66 -19.99
N ILE A 158 -16.12 13.42 -19.68
CA ILE A 158 -16.63 14.50 -20.54
C ILE A 158 -15.59 15.61 -20.67
N VAL A 159 -14.99 16.06 -19.56
CA VAL A 159 -13.93 17.08 -19.58
C VAL A 159 -12.72 16.60 -20.38
N TYR A 160 -12.28 15.35 -20.14
CA TYR A 160 -11.22 14.70 -20.89
C TYR A 160 -11.49 14.76 -22.40
N TYR A 161 -12.67 14.33 -22.84
CA TYR A 161 -13.05 14.33 -24.25
C TYR A 161 -13.12 15.75 -24.85
N LEU A 162 -13.71 16.71 -24.14
CA LEU A 162 -13.85 18.09 -24.62
C LEU A 162 -12.48 18.78 -24.74
N CYS A 163 -11.61 18.64 -23.74
CA CYS A 163 -10.24 19.17 -23.77
C CYS A 163 -9.42 18.54 -24.90
N LEU A 164 -9.56 17.22 -25.10
CA LEU A 164 -8.82 16.50 -26.13
C LEU A 164 -9.27 16.88 -27.55
N THR A 165 -10.57 17.10 -27.75
CA THR A 165 -11.14 17.42 -29.07
C THR A 165 -11.20 18.92 -29.37
N SER A 166 -10.81 19.78 -28.42
CA SER A 166 -10.70 21.23 -28.64
C SER A 166 -9.43 21.57 -29.42
N SER A 167 -9.47 21.39 -30.74
CA SER A 167 -8.50 21.98 -31.67
C SER A 167 -8.94 23.39 -32.01
N LYS A 168 -8.17 24.42 -31.62
CA LYS A 168 -8.35 25.77 -32.16
C LYS A 168 -7.83 25.78 -33.60
N GLN A 169 -8.74 25.84 -34.58
CA GLN A 169 -8.41 26.41 -35.88
C GLN A 169 -8.24 27.93 -35.68
N ASN A 170 -7.02 28.43 -35.78
CA ASN A 170 -6.77 29.81 -36.16
C ASN A 170 -5.57 29.79 -37.12
N VAL A 171 -5.89 29.97 -38.40
CA VAL A 171 -4.92 30.30 -39.46
C VAL A 171 -4.96 31.82 -39.63
N ALA A 172 -3.77 32.41 -39.85
CA ALA A 172 -3.41 33.83 -40.12
C ALA A 172 -2.73 34.53 -38.92
N ALA A 173 -1.65 35.28 -39.04
CA ALA A 173 -0.72 35.59 -40.12
C ALA A 173 0.57 36.17 -39.50
N THR A 174 1.65 36.13 -40.28
CA THR A 174 3.01 36.65 -40.13
C THR A 174 3.18 37.97 -39.34
N THR A 175 4.16 38.03 -38.44
CA THR A 175 5.19 39.09 -38.50
C THR A 175 6.48 38.69 -37.75
N THR A 176 7.58 38.92 -38.45
CA THR A 176 8.98 38.94 -38.03
C THR A 176 9.23 39.83 -36.81
N GLY A 177 10.08 39.38 -35.89
CA GLY A 177 10.64 40.19 -34.81
C GLY A 177 11.90 39.54 -34.25
N THR A 178 13.05 40.01 -34.73
CA THR A 178 14.37 39.84 -34.10
C THR A 178 14.33 40.26 -32.63
N ASN A 179 14.92 39.47 -31.73
CA ASN A 179 15.80 40.02 -30.70
C ASN A 179 16.63 38.96 -29.97
N GLN A 180 17.81 39.44 -29.59
CA GLN A 180 18.98 38.77 -29.05
C GLN A 180 18.79 38.25 -27.62
N GLY A 181 19.62 37.26 -27.27
CA GLY A 181 20.34 37.22 -26.00
C GLY A 181 19.59 36.66 -24.79
N THR A 182 19.95 35.44 -24.39
CA THR A 182 20.71 35.19 -23.13
C THR A 182 20.81 33.67 -22.92
N GLY A 183 22.05 33.15 -22.92
CA GLY A 183 22.32 31.80 -22.49
C GLY A 183 22.13 31.70 -20.98
N ILE A 184 21.26 30.78 -20.54
CA ILE A 184 21.18 30.39 -19.14
C ILE A 184 22.15 29.23 -18.96
N ALA A 185 23.23 29.47 -18.21
CA ALA A 185 24.16 28.45 -17.77
C ALA A 185 23.45 27.46 -16.83
N MET A 186 23.61 26.17 -17.10
CA MET A 186 23.20 25.09 -16.19
C MET A 186 24.15 25.09 -15.00
N GLY A 187 23.73 25.68 -13.89
CA GLY A 187 24.41 25.53 -12.60
C GLY A 187 24.26 24.10 -12.11
N GLN A 188 25.39 23.44 -11.90
CA GLN A 188 25.49 22.15 -11.21
C GLN A 188 25.01 22.35 -9.75
N PRO A 189 24.12 21.50 -9.20
CA PRO A 189 23.73 21.62 -7.81
C PRO A 189 24.94 21.32 -6.92
N GLN A 190 25.39 22.32 -6.17
CA GLN A 190 26.34 22.13 -5.09
C GLN A 190 25.64 21.40 -3.95
N ILE A 191 26.08 20.18 -3.68
CA ILE A 191 25.75 19.45 -2.46
C ILE A 191 26.54 20.13 -1.33
N PRO A 192 25.90 20.68 -0.28
CA PRO A 192 26.64 21.24 0.84
C PRO A 192 27.39 20.12 1.58
N GLU A 193 28.67 20.34 1.86
CA GLU A 193 29.47 19.50 2.76
C GLU A 193 28.78 19.41 4.12
N ARG A 194 28.60 18.18 4.61
CA ARG A 194 27.87 17.88 5.84
C ARG A 194 28.82 18.00 7.03
N VAL A 195 28.43 18.79 8.02
CA VAL A 195 29.04 18.84 9.35
C VAL A 195 28.89 17.44 10.00
N GLU A 196 29.99 16.91 10.53
CA GLU A 196 30.08 15.59 11.19
C GLU A 196 29.35 15.58 12.54
N ASP A 197 28.02 15.73 12.54
CA ASP A 197 27.20 15.30 13.65
C ASP A 197 27.01 13.77 13.57
N PRO A 198 27.01 13.03 14.69
CA PRO A 198 26.81 11.59 14.67
C PRO A 198 25.47 11.24 14.02
N VAL A 199 25.53 10.45 12.94
CA VAL A 199 24.35 9.97 12.22
C VAL A 199 23.70 8.84 13.01
N PHE A 200 22.58 9.12 13.66
CA PHE A 200 21.78 8.10 14.33
C PHE A 200 20.72 7.51 13.41
N VAL A 201 20.71 6.18 13.27
CA VAL A 201 19.74 5.45 12.44
C VAL A 201 18.66 4.84 13.32
N THR A 202 17.60 5.60 13.55
CA THR A 202 16.48 5.17 14.39
C THR A 202 15.43 4.36 13.62
N ALA A 203 15.24 4.61 12.33
CA ALA A 203 14.20 3.92 11.56
C ALA A 203 14.44 2.40 11.44
N ALA A 204 13.41 1.61 11.74
CA ALA A 204 13.47 0.14 11.75
C ALA A 204 13.83 -0.48 10.40
N CYS A 205 13.36 0.10 9.28
CA CYS A 205 13.63 -0.45 7.95
C CYS A 205 15.11 -0.31 7.54
N PRO A 206 15.76 0.86 7.69
CA PRO A 206 17.22 0.98 7.56
C PRO A 206 18.00 0.08 8.53
N GLN A 207 17.58 -0.01 9.80
CA GLN A 207 18.22 -0.89 10.80
C GLN A 207 18.27 -2.36 10.33
N ARG A 208 17.24 -2.86 9.65
CA ARG A 208 17.24 -4.22 9.06
C ARG A 208 18.38 -4.43 8.07
N VAL A 209 18.62 -3.45 7.20
CA VAL A 209 19.69 -3.50 6.20
C VAL A 209 21.06 -3.42 6.88
N LEU A 210 21.22 -2.49 7.81
CA LEU A 210 22.47 -2.34 8.56
C LEU A 210 22.80 -3.59 9.36
N LEU A 211 21.80 -4.24 9.97
CA LEU A 211 22.01 -5.51 10.66
C LEU A 211 22.52 -6.59 9.71
N CYS A 212 21.95 -6.68 8.50
CA CYS A 212 22.47 -7.57 7.46
C CYS A 212 23.92 -7.24 7.11
N PHE A 213 24.27 -5.96 6.96
CA PHE A 213 25.64 -5.56 6.63
C PHE A 213 26.61 -5.91 7.75
N LEU A 214 26.22 -5.71 9.01
CA LEU A 214 27.03 -6.05 10.17
C LEU A 214 27.21 -7.57 10.32
N GLU A 215 26.17 -8.37 10.06
CA GLU A 215 26.25 -9.84 10.05
C GLU A 215 27.10 -10.39 8.92
N LYS A 216 27.13 -9.70 7.78
CA LYS A 216 27.91 -10.06 6.60
C LYS A 216 29.26 -9.36 6.53
N GLU A 217 29.62 -8.58 7.55
CA GLU A 217 30.87 -7.81 7.63
C GLU A 217 31.12 -6.91 6.41
N ILE A 218 30.05 -6.32 5.87
CA ILE A 218 30.07 -5.44 4.71
C ILE A 218 30.38 -4.01 5.16
N GLU A 219 31.31 -3.34 4.49
CA GLU A 219 31.56 -1.91 4.67
C GLU A 219 30.45 -1.08 4.00
N PHE A 220 30.01 -0.02 4.67
CA PHE A 220 28.94 0.83 4.19
C PHE A 220 29.11 2.28 4.64
N GLU A 221 28.52 3.20 3.87
CA GLU A 221 28.35 4.60 4.22
C GLU A 221 26.86 4.89 4.47
N ILE A 222 26.55 5.68 5.52
CA ILE A 222 25.18 6.07 5.83
C ILE A 222 24.93 7.49 5.34
N ILE A 223 24.11 7.62 4.30
CA ILE A 223 23.54 8.90 3.88
C ILE A 223 22.24 9.13 4.68
N HIS A 224 22.33 9.91 5.76
CA HIS A 224 21.17 10.20 6.60
C HIS A 224 20.09 10.99 5.84
N ILE A 225 18.84 10.52 5.98
CA ILE A 225 17.62 11.16 5.50
C ILE A 225 16.76 11.47 6.72
N ASP A 226 16.43 12.74 6.92
CA ASP A 226 15.62 13.19 8.06
C ASP A 226 14.12 12.92 7.80
N LEU A 227 13.57 11.98 8.58
CA LEU A 227 12.17 11.57 8.47
C LEU A 227 11.20 12.56 9.13
N ASP A 228 11.65 13.31 10.12
CA ASP A 228 10.81 14.24 10.89
C ASP A 228 10.58 15.53 10.09
N THR A 229 11.52 15.92 9.22
CA THR A 229 11.35 17.02 8.24
C THR A 229 10.85 16.56 6.87
N PHE A 230 10.44 15.30 6.74
CA PHE A 230 9.93 14.69 5.52
C PHE A 230 10.90 14.74 4.32
N GLU A 231 12.21 14.68 4.56
CA GLU A 231 13.23 14.69 3.50
C GLU A 231 13.05 13.54 2.50
N GLN A 232 12.59 12.38 2.97
CA GLN A 232 12.24 11.22 2.15
C GLN A 232 11.13 11.50 1.11
N LYS A 233 10.40 12.61 1.22
CA LYS A 233 9.36 13.01 0.26
C LYS A 233 9.86 14.02 -0.78
N LYS A 234 11.10 14.51 -0.67
CA LYS A 234 11.66 15.49 -1.61
C LYS A 234 12.12 14.83 -2.92
N PRO A 235 12.11 15.57 -4.06
CA PRO A 235 12.45 15.02 -5.37
C PRO A 235 13.80 14.29 -5.42
N GLU A 236 14.80 14.78 -4.68
CA GLU A 236 16.15 14.21 -4.66
C GLU A 236 16.15 12.78 -4.11
N HIS A 237 15.36 12.50 -3.08
CA HIS A 237 15.20 11.15 -2.52
C HIS A 237 14.23 10.29 -3.34
N LEU A 238 13.18 10.89 -3.93
CA LEU A 238 12.23 10.16 -4.77
C LEU A 238 12.88 9.53 -6.01
N LEU A 239 13.99 10.09 -6.50
CA LEU A 239 14.81 9.47 -7.55
C LEU A 239 15.51 8.18 -7.10
N ARG A 240 15.76 8.02 -5.80
CA ARG A 240 16.34 6.80 -5.20
C ARG A 240 15.25 5.82 -4.76
N GLN A 241 14.16 6.33 -4.21
CA GLN A 241 13.05 5.54 -3.70
C GLN A 241 11.70 6.18 -4.09
N PRO A 242 11.00 5.66 -5.11
CA PRO A 242 9.84 6.33 -5.71
C PRO A 242 8.58 6.38 -4.82
N PHE A 243 8.53 5.62 -3.72
CA PHE A 243 7.45 5.66 -2.73
C PHE A 243 7.71 6.67 -1.60
N GLY A 244 8.85 7.36 -1.64
CA GLY A 244 9.30 8.29 -0.62
C GLY A 244 9.43 7.64 0.76
N GLN A 245 10.11 6.50 0.81
CA GLN A 245 10.42 5.75 2.03
C GLN A 245 11.92 5.48 2.13
N VAL A 246 12.36 5.01 3.29
CA VAL A 246 13.73 4.52 3.55
C VAL A 246 13.69 3.05 3.95
N PRO A 247 14.71 2.24 3.64
CA PRO A 247 15.98 2.59 3.00
C PRO A 247 15.97 2.47 1.46
N ALA A 248 17.00 3.04 0.85
CA ALA A 248 17.48 2.73 -0.51
C ALA A 248 19.01 2.59 -0.46
N ILE A 249 19.59 1.81 -1.38
CA ILE A 249 21.04 1.62 -1.53
C ILE A 249 21.51 2.02 -2.92
N GLU A 250 22.76 2.44 -2.99
CA GLU A 250 23.52 2.65 -4.23
C GLU A 250 24.84 1.87 -4.09
N ASP A 251 25.10 0.94 -5.00
CA ASP A 251 26.28 0.05 -5.04
C ASP A 251 26.87 0.11 -6.44
N GLY A 252 27.74 1.10 -6.67
CA GLY A 252 28.12 1.54 -8.01
C GLY A 252 26.89 2.03 -8.79
N ASP A 253 26.67 1.45 -9.97
CA ASP A 253 25.50 1.78 -10.80
C ASP A 253 24.22 1.05 -10.37
N PHE A 254 24.32 0.09 -9.45
CA PHE A 254 23.17 -0.66 -8.98
C PHE A 254 22.41 0.10 -7.89
N LYS A 255 21.09 0.24 -8.08
CA LYS A 255 20.19 0.88 -7.11
C LYS A 255 19.09 -0.08 -6.71
N LEU A 256 18.79 -0.14 -5.42
CA LEU A 256 17.73 -1.00 -4.89
C LEU A 256 17.05 -0.34 -3.68
N PHE A 257 15.76 -0.59 -3.54
CA PHE A 257 14.98 -0.24 -2.36
C PHE A 257 14.19 -1.45 -1.87
N GLU A 258 13.47 -1.29 -0.76
CA GLU A 258 12.88 -2.36 0.07
C GLU A 258 13.91 -3.09 0.95
N SER A 259 13.82 -2.84 2.26
CA SER A 259 14.80 -3.35 3.24
C SER A 259 15.00 -4.87 3.19
N ARG A 260 13.94 -5.65 2.95
CA ARG A 260 14.03 -7.13 2.83
C ARG A 260 14.66 -7.57 1.51
N ALA A 261 14.37 -6.87 0.42
CA ALA A 261 14.99 -7.15 -0.87
C ALA A 261 16.49 -6.82 -0.84
N ILE A 262 16.85 -5.69 -0.25
CA ILE A 262 18.24 -5.28 -0.02
C ILE A 262 18.97 -6.33 0.83
N ALA A 263 18.42 -6.72 1.98
CA ALA A 263 19.04 -7.72 2.83
C ALA A 263 19.24 -9.06 2.10
N ARG A 264 18.23 -9.53 1.34
CA ARG A 264 18.34 -10.77 0.54
C ARG A 264 19.40 -10.65 -0.56
N TYR A 265 19.48 -9.52 -1.25
CA TYR A 265 20.49 -9.25 -2.26
C TYR A 265 21.89 -9.35 -1.67
N TYR A 266 22.17 -8.66 -0.56
CA TYR A 266 23.50 -8.65 0.05
C TYR A 266 23.86 -9.97 0.73
N ALA A 267 22.90 -10.64 1.37
CA ALA A 267 23.12 -12.00 1.87
C ALA A 267 23.50 -12.97 0.76
N THR A 268 22.99 -12.76 -0.46
CA THR A 268 23.31 -13.56 -1.65
C THR A 268 24.65 -13.15 -2.28
N LYS A 269 24.87 -11.84 -2.49
CA LYS A 269 26.10 -11.29 -3.06
C LYS A 269 27.33 -11.68 -2.24
N TYR A 270 27.18 -11.75 -0.91
CA TYR A 270 28.23 -12.11 0.03
C TYR A 270 27.99 -13.48 0.68
N ALA A 271 27.44 -14.46 -0.05
CA ALA A 271 27.04 -15.76 0.51
C ALA A 271 28.13 -16.43 1.37
N ASP A 272 29.39 -16.31 0.98
CA ASP A 272 30.55 -16.94 1.63
C ASP A 272 31.23 -16.09 2.73
N GLN A 273 30.70 -14.90 3.06
CA GLN A 273 31.27 -13.98 4.06
C GLN A 273 30.35 -13.82 5.28
N GLY A 274 30.89 -13.82 6.49
CA GLY A 274 30.13 -13.63 7.73
C GLY A 274 29.05 -14.71 7.94
N THR A 275 27.94 -14.34 8.58
CA THR A 275 26.86 -15.28 8.92
C THR A 275 26.10 -15.76 7.68
N ASN A 276 25.80 -17.06 7.60
CA ASN A 276 24.92 -17.61 6.57
C ASN A 276 23.45 -17.28 6.85
N LEU A 277 22.96 -16.20 6.25
CA LEU A 277 21.58 -15.72 6.44
C LEU A 277 20.55 -16.41 5.53
N LEU A 278 20.97 -17.17 4.52
CA LEU A 278 20.06 -17.73 3.51
C LEU A 278 19.69 -19.18 3.79
N GLY A 279 20.52 -19.92 4.51
CA GLY A 279 20.39 -21.37 4.66
C GLY A 279 21.20 -22.14 3.61
N LYS A 280 21.42 -23.43 3.90
CA LYS A 280 22.41 -24.28 3.22
C LYS A 280 21.85 -25.08 2.04
N SER A 281 20.63 -25.63 2.17
CA SER A 281 19.95 -26.36 1.10
C SER A 281 18.80 -25.55 0.51
N LEU A 282 18.25 -26.02 -0.61
CA LEU A 282 17.05 -25.42 -1.22
C LEU A 282 15.85 -25.45 -0.26
N GLU A 283 15.66 -26.56 0.45
CA GLU A 283 14.57 -26.73 1.42
C GLU A 283 14.77 -25.83 2.64
N HIS A 284 16.01 -25.71 3.15
CA HIS A 284 16.28 -24.79 4.25
C HIS A 284 16.05 -23.33 3.82
N ARG A 285 16.49 -22.94 2.61
CA ARG A 285 16.21 -21.61 2.03
C ARG A 285 14.71 -21.33 1.94
N ALA A 286 13.92 -22.31 1.50
CA ALA A 286 12.47 -22.17 1.44
C ALA A 286 11.85 -21.93 2.83
N ILE A 287 12.36 -22.58 3.87
CA ILE A 287 11.92 -22.34 5.25
C ILE A 287 12.34 -20.95 5.75
N VAL A 288 13.55 -20.48 5.40
CA VAL A 288 14.00 -19.11 5.72
C VAL A 288 13.07 -18.09 5.07
N ASP A 289 12.77 -18.24 3.78
CA ASP A 289 11.85 -17.35 3.07
C ASP A 289 10.44 -17.42 3.65
N GLN A 290 9.94 -18.62 4.00
CA GLN A 290 8.64 -18.78 4.65
C GLN A 290 8.55 -17.94 5.93
N TRP A 291 9.54 -18.01 6.82
CA TRP A 291 9.48 -17.27 8.09
C TRP A 291 9.77 -15.77 7.93
N ALA A 292 10.54 -15.37 6.93
CA ALA A 292 10.68 -13.96 6.55
C ALA A 292 9.37 -13.37 5.97
N ASP A 293 8.59 -14.16 5.23
CA ASP A 293 7.27 -13.76 4.76
C ASP A 293 6.24 -13.75 5.89
N VAL A 294 6.32 -14.71 6.83
CA VAL A 294 5.50 -14.69 8.05
C VAL A 294 5.79 -13.44 8.88
N GLU A 295 7.06 -13.03 8.99
CA GLU A 295 7.43 -11.74 9.58
C GLU A 295 6.73 -10.58 8.89
N THR A 296 6.81 -10.53 7.57
CA THR A 296 6.25 -9.43 6.77
C THR A 296 4.72 -9.32 6.94
N HIS A 297 4.02 -10.43 6.80
CA HIS A 297 2.56 -10.44 6.64
C HIS A 297 1.78 -10.61 7.94
N TYR A 298 2.36 -11.27 8.95
CA TYR A 298 1.65 -11.55 10.21
C TYR A 298 2.22 -10.76 11.37
N PHE A 299 3.56 -10.68 11.50
CA PHE A 299 4.18 -9.97 12.61
C PHE A 299 4.23 -8.46 12.37
N ASN A 300 4.87 -8.01 11.29
CA ASN A 300 5.09 -6.60 10.99
C ASN A 300 3.79 -5.86 10.65
N ALA A 301 2.81 -6.54 10.04
CA ALA A 301 1.48 -5.99 9.82
C ALA A 301 0.77 -5.54 11.12
N LEU A 302 1.17 -6.10 12.27
CA LEU A 302 0.66 -5.75 13.59
C LEU A 302 1.66 -4.87 14.37
N ALA A 303 2.94 -5.24 14.37
CA ALA A 303 4.00 -4.54 15.10
C ALA A 303 4.18 -3.10 14.61
N HIS A 304 4.20 -2.88 13.29
CA HIS A 304 4.40 -1.55 12.71
C HIS A 304 3.31 -0.55 13.16
N PRO A 305 1.99 -0.79 12.98
CA PRO A 305 0.98 0.15 13.44
C PRO A 305 0.94 0.34 14.96
N ILE A 306 1.33 -0.67 15.76
CA ILE A 306 1.51 -0.50 17.21
C ILE A 306 2.62 0.52 17.50
N VAL A 307 3.81 0.33 16.91
CA VAL A 307 4.95 1.24 17.08
C VAL A 307 4.62 2.65 16.61
N ILE A 308 3.92 2.79 15.47
CA ILE A 308 3.47 4.08 14.98
C ILE A 308 2.57 4.78 16.01
N ASN A 309 1.58 4.09 16.57
CA ASN A 309 0.64 4.72 17.50
C ASN A 309 1.23 4.99 18.89
N LEU A 310 2.09 4.11 19.40
CA LEU A 310 2.60 4.22 20.78
C LEU A 310 3.91 4.97 20.90
N ILE A 311 4.70 5.07 19.83
CA ILE A 311 6.05 5.66 19.87
C ILE A 311 6.14 6.86 18.94
N ILE A 312 5.84 6.65 17.64
CA ILE A 312 6.10 7.68 16.62
C ILE A 312 5.10 8.84 16.72
N LYS A 313 3.79 8.55 16.78
CA LYS A 313 2.76 9.59 16.89
C LYS A 313 2.95 10.49 18.12
N PRO A 314 3.13 9.96 19.35
CA PRO A 314 3.40 10.80 20.51
C PRO A 314 4.65 11.67 20.36
N ARG A 315 5.73 11.13 19.77
CA ARG A 315 6.96 11.89 19.47
C ARG A 315 6.70 13.08 18.54
N LEU A 316 5.76 12.93 17.59
CA LEU A 316 5.34 13.99 16.66
C LEU A 316 4.21 14.89 17.22
N GLY A 317 3.78 14.68 18.47
CA GLY A 317 2.66 15.42 19.07
C GLY A 317 1.27 14.98 18.57
N GLU A 318 1.18 13.85 17.87
CA GLU A 318 -0.08 13.27 17.40
C GLU A 318 -0.73 12.35 18.45
N LYS A 319 -2.06 12.20 18.36
CA LYS A 319 -2.83 11.34 19.27
C LYS A 319 -2.71 9.86 18.90
N CYS A 320 -2.47 9.03 19.91
CA CYS A 320 -2.55 7.58 19.82
C CYS A 320 -4.01 7.12 19.65
N ASP A 321 -4.25 6.16 18.74
CA ASP A 321 -5.51 5.42 18.66
C ASP A 321 -5.46 4.20 19.58
N VAL A 322 -5.90 4.39 20.82
CA VAL A 322 -5.82 3.36 21.87
C VAL A 322 -6.67 2.14 21.54
N VAL A 323 -7.85 2.32 20.93
CA VAL A 323 -8.76 1.22 20.60
C VAL A 323 -8.12 0.30 19.55
N LEU A 324 -7.54 0.90 18.50
CA LEU A 324 -6.79 0.16 17.49
C LEU A 324 -5.59 -0.57 18.11
N VAL A 325 -4.82 0.09 18.98
CA VAL A 325 -3.65 -0.53 19.63
C VAL A 325 -4.04 -1.77 20.42
N GLU A 326 -5.10 -1.72 21.23
CA GLU A 326 -5.54 -2.88 22.02
C GLU A 326 -6.03 -4.02 21.13
N GLU A 327 -6.74 -3.74 20.04
CA GLU A 327 -7.11 -4.76 19.05
C GLU A 327 -5.86 -5.42 18.41
N LEU A 328 -4.86 -4.61 18.05
CA LEU A 328 -3.62 -5.10 17.46
C LEU A 328 -2.79 -5.93 18.46
N LYS A 329 -2.74 -5.54 19.74
CA LYS A 329 -2.07 -6.32 20.79
C LYS A 329 -2.69 -7.71 20.96
N VAL A 330 -4.02 -7.82 20.93
CA VAL A 330 -4.70 -9.13 20.99
C VAL A 330 -4.29 -10.01 19.81
N LYS A 331 -4.31 -9.48 18.59
CA LYS A 331 -3.88 -10.21 17.39
C LYS A 331 -2.39 -10.57 17.44
N LEU A 332 -1.55 -9.66 17.94
CA LEU A 332 -0.12 -9.89 18.09
C LEU A 332 0.11 -11.04 19.07
N GLY A 333 -0.63 -11.11 20.18
CA GLY A 333 -0.57 -12.23 21.13
C GLY A 333 -0.74 -13.59 20.46
N VAL A 334 -1.73 -13.72 19.57
CA VAL A 334 -1.96 -14.97 18.80
C VAL A 334 -0.77 -15.31 17.92
N VAL A 335 -0.18 -14.32 17.22
CA VAL A 335 1.02 -14.53 16.41
C VAL A 335 2.19 -14.97 17.30
N LEU A 336 2.39 -14.32 18.45
CA LEU A 336 3.47 -14.69 19.38
C LEU A 336 3.29 -16.11 19.96
N ASP A 337 2.06 -16.60 20.13
CA ASP A 337 1.79 -17.98 20.56
C ASP A 337 2.26 -18.99 19.51
N ILE A 338 2.02 -18.71 18.22
CA ILE A 338 2.50 -19.53 17.10
C ILE A 338 4.03 -19.57 17.09
N TYR A 339 4.66 -18.41 17.28
CA TYR A 339 6.12 -18.30 17.34
C TYR A 339 6.69 -19.06 18.54
N ASN A 340 6.09 -18.91 19.72
CA ASN A 340 6.51 -19.63 20.91
C ASN A 340 6.41 -21.16 20.72
N ASN A 341 5.35 -21.64 20.06
CA ASN A 341 5.23 -23.05 19.71
C ASN A 341 6.31 -23.49 18.71
N ARG A 342 6.55 -22.73 17.64
CA ARG A 342 7.62 -23.02 16.67
C ARG A 342 8.99 -23.12 17.36
N LEU A 343 9.29 -22.16 18.21
CA LEU A 343 10.55 -22.05 18.95
C LEU A 343 10.64 -23.02 20.13
N SER A 344 9.56 -23.71 20.49
CA SER A 344 9.66 -24.80 21.49
C SER A 344 10.43 -26.01 20.95
N SER A 345 10.42 -26.18 19.62
CA SER A 345 11.02 -27.32 18.93
C SER A 345 12.20 -26.93 18.03
N ASN A 346 12.51 -25.64 17.92
CA ASN A 346 13.61 -25.12 17.10
C ASN A 346 14.30 -24.01 17.88
N ARG A 347 15.62 -23.91 17.74
CA ARG A 347 16.39 -22.82 18.36
C ARG A 347 16.02 -21.45 17.78
N PHE A 348 15.93 -21.37 16.46
CA PHE A 348 15.58 -20.20 15.65
C PHE A 348 14.36 -20.48 14.77
N LEU A 349 13.79 -19.47 14.12
CA LEU A 349 12.55 -19.62 13.36
C LEU A 349 12.68 -20.59 12.19
N ALA A 350 13.81 -20.55 11.48
CA ALA A 350 14.08 -21.42 10.35
C ALA A 350 14.75 -22.77 10.71
N GLY A 351 15.14 -22.98 11.98
CA GLY A 351 15.80 -24.21 12.41
C GLY A 351 16.82 -23.97 13.51
N GLU A 352 18.01 -24.57 13.38
CA GLU A 352 19.06 -24.54 14.42
C GLU A 352 20.05 -23.38 14.30
N GLU A 353 20.05 -22.67 13.17
CA GLU A 353 20.97 -21.56 12.90
C GLU A 353 20.21 -20.24 12.74
N PHE A 354 20.84 -19.13 13.12
CA PHE A 354 20.32 -17.78 12.92
C PHE A 354 20.32 -17.45 11.43
N THR A 355 19.18 -16.98 10.91
CA THR A 355 19.03 -16.67 9.48
C THR A 355 18.32 -15.34 9.27
N MET A 356 18.06 -15.01 8.01
CA MET A 356 17.23 -13.85 7.66
C MET A 356 15.84 -13.91 8.28
N ALA A 357 15.31 -15.12 8.50
CA ALA A 357 14.03 -15.30 9.16
C ALA A 357 14.00 -14.74 10.58
N ASP A 358 15.14 -14.63 11.27
CA ASP A 358 15.23 -14.06 12.62
C ASP A 358 15.65 -12.59 12.56
N LEU A 359 16.61 -12.30 11.68
CA LEU A 359 17.17 -10.96 11.45
C LEU A 359 16.08 -9.92 11.14
N THR A 360 15.09 -10.29 10.31
CA THR A 360 14.08 -9.34 9.83
C THR A 360 13.16 -8.83 10.92
N HIS A 361 12.96 -9.58 12.01
CA HIS A 361 12.14 -9.20 13.17
C HIS A 361 12.82 -8.20 14.10
N MET A 362 14.15 -8.24 14.16
CA MET A 362 14.91 -7.59 15.25
C MET A 362 14.65 -6.09 15.36
N PRO A 363 14.62 -5.28 14.28
CA PRO A 363 14.30 -3.85 14.37
C PRO A 363 12.94 -3.55 15.00
N ALA A 364 11.90 -4.26 14.58
CA ALA A 364 10.56 -4.07 15.13
C ALA A 364 10.48 -4.57 16.58
N MET A 365 11.10 -5.71 16.88
CA MET A 365 11.19 -6.23 18.25
C MET A 365 11.91 -5.26 19.19
N GLY A 366 13.00 -4.63 18.75
CA GLY A 366 13.70 -3.61 19.57
C GLY A 366 12.77 -2.51 20.06
N TYR A 367 11.91 -2.01 19.18
CA TYR A 367 10.85 -1.05 19.55
C TYR A 367 9.75 -1.66 20.43
N LEU A 368 9.26 -2.85 20.08
CA LEU A 368 8.21 -3.50 20.87
C LEU A 368 8.66 -3.78 22.31
N MET A 369 9.93 -4.09 22.52
CA MET A 369 10.47 -4.38 23.85
C MET A 369 10.59 -3.15 24.76
N SER A 370 10.53 -1.94 24.19
CA SER A 370 10.42 -0.70 24.99
C SER A 370 8.98 -0.41 25.45
N ILE A 371 7.99 -1.17 24.98
CA ILE A 371 6.58 -1.04 25.37
C ILE A 371 6.30 -2.05 26.48
N THR A 372 6.01 -1.56 27.70
CA THR A 372 5.89 -2.37 28.93
C THR A 372 4.99 -3.59 28.78
N ASP A 373 3.75 -3.40 28.29
CA ASP A 373 2.79 -4.51 28.16
C ASP A 373 3.28 -5.57 27.18
N ILE A 374 3.93 -5.15 26.09
CA ILE A 374 4.42 -6.06 25.06
C ILE A 374 5.66 -6.79 25.57
N ASN A 375 6.55 -6.10 26.29
CA ASN A 375 7.68 -6.73 26.99
C ASN A 375 7.19 -7.86 27.93
N GLN A 376 6.11 -7.62 28.68
CA GLN A 376 5.48 -8.65 29.51
C GLN A 376 4.90 -9.81 28.69
N MET A 377 4.22 -9.52 27.58
CA MET A 377 3.71 -10.54 26.66
C MET A 377 4.82 -11.43 26.08
N VAL A 378 5.98 -10.85 25.76
CA VAL A 378 7.16 -11.59 25.29
C VAL A 378 7.70 -12.48 26.40
N LYS A 379 7.94 -11.93 27.60
CA LYS A 379 8.46 -12.67 28.76
C LYS A 379 7.55 -13.81 29.21
N ALA A 380 6.23 -13.67 29.05
CA ALA A 380 5.27 -14.73 29.35
C ALA A 380 5.39 -15.96 28.42
N ARG A 381 6.08 -15.82 27.28
CA ARG A 381 6.27 -16.88 26.29
C ARG A 381 7.71 -17.37 26.32
N GLY A 382 7.99 -18.35 27.17
CA GLY A 382 9.36 -18.76 27.50
C GLY A 382 10.28 -19.05 26.29
N SER A 383 9.79 -19.75 25.27
CA SER A 383 10.61 -20.05 24.08
C SER A 383 10.83 -18.84 23.17
N PHE A 384 9.81 -17.98 23.05
CA PHE A 384 9.93 -16.74 22.30
C PHE A 384 10.83 -15.73 23.02
N ASN A 385 10.73 -15.61 24.35
CA ASN A 385 11.61 -14.78 25.16
C ASN A 385 13.07 -15.21 25.04
N ARG A 386 13.35 -16.52 25.18
CA ARG A 386 14.69 -17.07 24.99
C ARG A 386 15.27 -16.70 23.62
N TRP A 387 14.48 -16.90 22.56
CA TRP A 387 14.88 -16.53 21.20
C TRP A 387 15.22 -15.04 21.09
N TRP A 388 14.40 -14.16 21.66
CA TRP A 388 14.68 -12.72 21.66
C TRP A 388 15.96 -12.38 22.41
N GLU A 389 16.15 -12.92 23.63
CA GLU A 389 17.37 -12.73 24.41
C GLU A 389 18.61 -13.17 23.63
N GLU A 390 18.54 -14.31 22.95
CA GLU A 390 19.64 -14.86 22.18
C GLU A 390 19.99 -14.02 20.94
N ILE A 391 19.00 -13.61 20.15
CA ILE A 391 19.27 -12.80 18.94
C ILE A 391 19.65 -11.36 19.30
N SER A 392 19.09 -10.79 20.36
CA SER A 392 19.42 -9.43 20.80
C SER A 392 20.76 -9.34 21.54
N ASP A 393 21.34 -10.47 21.97
CA ASP A 393 22.69 -10.49 22.52
C ASP A 393 23.80 -10.48 21.44
N ARG A 394 23.44 -10.68 20.16
CA ARG A 394 24.39 -10.76 19.05
C ARG A 394 25.26 -9.49 18.93
N PRO A 395 26.58 -9.62 18.66
CA PRO A 395 27.46 -8.47 18.53
C PRO A 395 27.03 -7.47 17.45
N SER A 396 26.50 -7.97 16.33
CA SER A 396 25.95 -7.17 15.23
C SER A 396 24.79 -6.29 15.68
N TRP A 397 23.87 -6.82 16.48
CA TRP A 397 22.74 -6.06 17.03
C TRP A 397 23.20 -5.01 18.02
N LYS A 398 24.12 -5.34 18.93
CA LYS A 398 24.69 -4.37 19.88
C LYS A 398 25.38 -3.22 19.16
N LYS A 399 26.19 -3.51 18.12
CA LYS A 399 26.80 -2.48 17.25
C LYS A 399 25.74 -1.62 16.58
N LEU A 400 24.65 -2.22 16.10
CA LEU A 400 23.55 -1.47 15.49
C LEU A 400 22.84 -0.56 16.50
N MET A 401 22.66 -0.99 17.76
CA MET A 401 22.05 -0.15 18.80
C MET A 401 22.89 1.09 19.08
N VAL A 402 24.22 0.98 19.08
CA VAL A 402 25.13 2.14 19.15
C VAL A 402 24.90 3.09 17.96
N LEU A 403 24.81 2.56 16.73
CA LEU A 403 24.48 3.36 15.54
C LEU A 403 23.06 3.97 15.59
N ALA A 404 22.16 3.40 16.38
CA ALA A 404 20.81 3.92 16.59
C ALA A 404 20.73 4.94 17.73
N GLY A 405 21.81 5.15 18.49
CA GLY A 405 21.87 6.07 19.63
C GLY A 405 21.38 5.46 20.95
N HIS A 406 21.50 4.13 21.10
CA HIS A 406 21.09 3.37 22.28
C HIS A 406 22.26 2.70 23.01
#